data_AF-A0A0S8KKP4-F1
#
_entry.id   AF-A0A0S8KKP4-F1
#
_cell.length_a   1.000
_cell.length_b   1.000
_cell.length_c   1.000
_cell.angle_alpha   90.00
_cell.angle_beta   90.00
_cell.angle_gamma   90.00
#
_symmetry.space_group_name_H-M   'P 1'
#
loop_
_entity.id
_entity.type
_entity.pdbx_description
1 polymer ?
#
loop_
_entity_poly.entity_id
_entity_poly.type
_entity_poly.pdbx_seq_one_letter_code
_entity_poly.pdbx_strand_id
1 'polypeptide(L)'
;TFRLLPEKQFTHVETNRPKTVDSSRGHERDWFTACRGGKPAWANFDYASALNEFLMLGNVATQVEDKLQFDPIAMKIVNNTQADALLRSEYRQGWSL
;
A
#
# COMPACT_ATOMS: atom_id res chain seq x y z
N THR A 1 -6.74 -21.86 15.84
CA THR A 1 -6.12 -20.78 16.62
C THR A 1 -5.24 -19.96 15.69
N PHE A 2 -5.49 -18.65 15.56
CA PHE A 2 -4.69 -17.75 14.73
C PHE A 2 -3.44 -17.31 15.51
N ARG A 3 -2.31 -17.11 14.81
CA ARG A 3 -1.05 -16.63 15.39
C ARG A 3 -0.67 -15.31 14.72
N LEU A 4 -0.26 -14.33 15.52
CA LEU A 4 0.23 -13.05 15.03
C LEU A 4 1.76 -13.02 15.19
N LEU A 5 2.47 -12.64 14.13
CA LEU A 5 3.92 -12.64 14.07
C LEU A 5 4.43 -11.22 13.75
N PRO A 6 5.51 -10.76 14.38
CA PRO A 6 6.33 -11.45 15.40
C PRO A 6 5.64 -11.52 16.77
N GLU A 7 5.61 -12.72 17.41
CA GLU A 7 4.77 -13.00 18.59
C GLU A 7 4.92 -11.96 19.72
N LYS A 8 6.15 -11.56 20.03
CA LYS A 8 6.44 -10.58 21.10
C LYS A 8 5.78 -9.22 20.89
N GLN A 9 5.53 -8.82 19.64
CA GLN A 9 4.93 -7.53 19.32
C GLN A 9 3.40 -7.55 19.45
N PHE A 10 2.77 -8.73 19.45
CA PHE A 10 1.31 -8.86 19.39
C PHE A 10 0.69 -9.44 20.67
N THR A 11 1.45 -9.56 21.75
CA THR A 11 0.98 -10.08 23.05
C THR A 11 -0.16 -9.27 23.68
N HIS A 12 -0.31 -8.00 23.29
CA HIS A 12 -1.32 -7.07 23.80
C HIS A 12 -2.62 -7.05 22.97
N VAL A 13 -2.66 -7.76 21.84
CA VAL A 13 -3.85 -7.79 20.98
C VAL A 13 -4.91 -8.71 21.60
N GLU A 14 -6.12 -8.20 21.79
CA GLU A 14 -7.25 -9.01 22.24
C GLU A 14 -7.63 -10.03 21.16
N THR A 15 -7.43 -11.33 21.45
CA THR A 15 -7.72 -12.43 20.51
C THR A 15 -9.03 -13.18 20.82
N ASN A 16 -9.70 -12.83 21.92
CA ASN A 16 -10.86 -13.59 22.42
C ASN A 16 -12.17 -13.28 21.69
N ARG A 17 -12.24 -12.15 20.99
CA ARG A 17 -13.38 -11.76 20.17
C ARG A 17 -12.92 -10.94 18.96
N PRO A 18 -13.57 -11.08 17.80
CA PRO A 18 -13.29 -10.22 16.66
C PRO A 18 -13.76 -8.80 16.95
N LYS A 19 -12.98 -7.80 16.53
CA LYS A 19 -13.48 -6.43 16.41
C LYS A 19 -14.47 -6.39 15.27
N THR A 20 -15.60 -5.71 15.47
CA THR A 20 -16.59 -5.49 14.42
C THR A 20 -16.36 -4.13 13.77
N VAL A 21 -16.63 -4.08 12.46
CA VAL A 21 -16.66 -2.85 11.67
C VAL A 21 -18.02 -2.76 10.99
N ASP A 22 -18.38 -1.58 10.49
CA ASP A 22 -19.58 -1.41 9.67
C ASP A 22 -19.56 -2.41 8.50
N SER A 23 -20.73 -2.93 8.12
CA SER A 23 -20.83 -3.79 6.93
C SER A 23 -20.48 -3.01 5.67
N SER A 24 -19.76 -3.66 4.75
CA SER A 24 -19.51 -3.07 3.43
C SER A 24 -20.83 -2.79 2.71
N ARG A 25 -20.89 -1.63 2.06
CA ARG A 25 -22.03 -1.20 1.25
C ARG A 25 -21.88 -1.59 -0.22
N GLY A 26 -20.74 -2.18 -0.60
CA GLY A 26 -20.28 -2.36 -1.99
C GLY A 26 -19.53 -1.12 -2.50
N HIS A 27 -18.54 -1.32 -3.39
CA HIS A 27 -17.67 -0.25 -3.88
C HIS A 27 -18.43 0.84 -4.63
N GLU A 28 -19.43 0.47 -5.43
CA GLU A 28 -20.22 1.40 -6.24
C GLU A 28 -21.08 2.31 -5.37
N ARG A 29 -21.72 1.73 -4.35
CA ARG A 29 -22.57 2.50 -3.42
C ARG A 29 -21.73 3.44 -2.55
N ASP A 30 -20.56 2.97 -2.15
CA ASP A 30 -19.61 3.73 -1.36
C ASP A 30 -19.07 4.94 -2.15
N TRP A 31 -18.61 4.71 -3.38
CA TRP A 31 -18.21 5.76 -4.33
C TRP A 31 -19.32 6.78 -4.57
N PHE A 32 -20.54 6.32 -4.88
CA PHE A 32 -21.68 7.21 -5.12
C PHE A 32 -22.05 8.06 -3.89
N THR A 33 -21.86 7.53 -2.68
CA THR A 33 -22.09 8.29 -1.44
C THR A 33 -21.03 9.35 -1.23
N ALA A 34 -19.76 9.01 -1.47
CA ALA A 34 -18.65 9.95 -1.40
C ALA A 34 -18.83 11.12 -2.40
N CYS A 35 -19.22 10.83 -3.64
CA CYS A 35 -19.48 11.85 -4.66
C CYS A 35 -20.60 12.85 -4.29
N ARG A 36 -21.51 12.47 -3.39
CA ARG A 36 -22.60 13.34 -2.90
C ARG A 36 -22.24 14.10 -1.63
N GLY A 37 -20.96 14.16 -1.26
CA GLY A 37 -20.50 14.82 -0.04
C GLY A 37 -20.69 14.00 1.24
N GLY A 38 -20.93 12.69 1.10
CA GLY A 38 -20.95 11.77 2.23
C GLY A 38 -19.55 11.45 2.76
N LYS A 39 -19.44 10.36 3.53
CA LYS A 39 -18.14 9.85 3.99
C LYS A 39 -17.23 9.52 2.78
N PRO A 40 -15.90 9.70 2.90
CA PRO A 40 -14.97 9.21 1.89
C PRO A 40 -15.15 7.72 1.62
N ALA A 41 -14.90 7.32 0.37
CA ALA A 41 -14.91 5.91 0.01
C ALA A 41 -13.83 5.15 0.80
N TRP A 42 -14.09 3.89 1.14
CA TRP A 42 -13.15 3.00 1.82
C TRP A 42 -11.87 2.80 1.01
N ALA A 43 -11.99 2.76 -0.32
CA ALA A 43 -10.87 2.67 -1.26
C ALA A 43 -10.45 4.04 -1.80
N ASN A 44 -10.33 5.05 -0.93
CA ASN A 44 -9.83 6.38 -1.31
C ASN A 44 -8.31 6.37 -1.58
N PHE A 45 -7.83 7.43 -2.23
CA PHE A 45 -6.41 7.56 -2.60
C PHE A 45 -5.47 7.68 -1.39
N ASP A 46 -5.88 8.25 -0.26
CA ASP A 46 -5.00 8.40 0.91
C ASP A 46 -4.53 7.04 1.44
N TYR A 47 -5.41 6.03 1.38
CA TYR A 47 -5.07 4.65 1.71
C TYR A 47 -4.51 3.89 0.50
N ALA A 48 -5.21 3.95 -0.64
CA ALA A 48 -4.92 3.09 -1.79
C ALA A 48 -3.59 3.42 -2.45
N SER A 49 -3.15 4.69 -2.43
CA SER A 49 -1.88 5.11 -3.02
C SER A 49 -0.69 4.46 -2.31
N ALA A 50 -0.59 4.61 -0.99
CA ALA A 50 0.48 4.04 -0.17
C ALA A 50 0.47 2.49 -0.22
N LEU A 51 -0.71 1.87 -0.22
CA LEU A 51 -0.82 0.42 -0.39
C LEU A 51 -0.26 -0.03 -1.74
N ASN A 52 -0.65 0.66 -2.82
CA ASN A 52 -0.21 0.30 -4.16
C ASN A 52 1.29 0.55 -4.34
N GLU A 53 1.82 1.65 -3.80
CA GLU A 53 3.25 1.95 -3.77
C GLU A 53 4.03 0.81 -3.12
N PHE A 54 3.62 0.38 -1.92
CA PHE A 54 4.23 -0.76 -1.25
C PHE A 54 4.13 -2.05 -2.07
N LEU A 55 2.97 -2.32 -2.67
CA LEU A 55 2.76 -3.50 -3.51
C LEU A 55 3.72 -3.53 -4.72
N MET A 56 3.95 -2.38 -5.35
CA MET A 56 4.85 -2.28 -6.50
C MET A 56 6.32 -2.54 -6.16
N LEU A 57 6.75 -2.23 -4.93
CA LEU A 57 8.11 -2.58 -4.46
C LEU A 57 8.35 -4.09 -4.45
N GLY A 58 7.28 -4.90 -4.32
CA GLY A 58 7.36 -6.35 -4.44
C GLY A 58 7.92 -6.79 -5.80
N ASN A 59 7.54 -6.12 -6.89
CA ASN A 59 8.06 -6.42 -8.22
C ASN A 59 9.53 -6.02 -8.38
N VAL A 60 9.95 -4.93 -7.75
CA VAL A 60 11.36 -4.51 -7.77
C VAL A 60 12.22 -5.50 -6.97
N ALA A 61 11.70 -5.99 -5.84
CA ALA A 61 12.39 -6.93 -4.97
C ALA A 61 12.66 -8.29 -5.63
N THR A 62 11.94 -8.67 -6.68
CA THR A 62 12.23 -9.90 -7.44
C THR A 62 13.38 -9.75 -8.44
N GLN A 63 13.83 -8.53 -8.70
CA GLN A 63 14.82 -8.21 -9.74
C GLN A 63 16.22 -7.96 -9.17
N VAL A 64 16.36 -7.89 -7.83
CA VAL A 64 17.63 -7.66 -7.14
C VAL A 64 17.76 -8.57 -5.92
N GLU A 65 18.95 -9.09 -5.67
CA GLU A 65 19.22 -9.95 -4.51
C GLU A 65 19.67 -9.11 -3.30
N ASP A 66 18.82 -8.18 -2.87
CA ASP A 66 19.12 -7.28 -1.75
C ASP A 66 17.87 -6.85 -0.99
N LYS A 67 18.06 -6.52 0.30
CA LYS A 67 16.98 -5.91 1.10
C LYS A 67 16.77 -4.47 0.63
N LEU A 68 15.55 -4.11 0.20
CA LEU A 68 15.22 -2.74 -0.16
C LEU A 68 14.98 -1.87 1.08
N GLN A 69 15.57 -0.68 1.11
CA GLN A 69 15.24 0.42 2.02
C GLN A 69 14.59 1.53 1.21
N PHE A 70 13.30 1.77 1.45
CA PHE A 70 12.50 2.70 0.69
C PHE A 70 12.08 3.91 1.53
N ASP A 71 12.30 5.10 0.99
CA ASP A 71 11.78 6.36 1.52
C ASP A 71 10.50 6.73 0.76
N PRO A 72 9.32 6.63 1.39
CA PRO A 72 8.03 6.91 0.74
C PRO A 72 7.76 8.40 0.54
N ILE A 73 8.49 9.29 1.23
CA ILE A 73 8.34 10.74 1.03
C ILE A 73 9.14 11.18 -0.19
N ALA A 74 10.37 10.67 -0.32
CA ALA A 74 11.20 10.92 -1.49
C ALA A 74 10.85 10.03 -2.70
N MET A 75 10.00 9.01 -2.50
CA MET A 75 9.70 7.94 -3.46
C MET A 75 10.99 7.34 -4.05
N LYS A 76 11.87 6.86 -3.17
CA LYS A 76 13.24 6.45 -3.53
C LYS A 76 13.69 5.20 -2.78
N ILE A 77 14.39 4.29 -3.49
CA ILE A 77 15.18 3.23 -2.84
C ILE A 77 16.56 3.82 -2.52
N VAL A 78 16.89 3.94 -1.24
CA VAL A 78 18.06 4.70 -0.79
C VAL A 78 19.34 3.90 -0.74
N ASN A 79 19.25 2.57 -0.76
CA ASN A 79 20.37 1.67 -0.50
C ASN A 79 20.82 0.83 -1.71
N ASN A 80 20.13 0.92 -2.85
CA ASN A 80 20.49 0.18 -4.06
C ASN A 80 20.10 1.01 -5.31
N THR A 81 21.10 1.57 -5.99
CA THR A 81 20.89 2.46 -7.16
C THR A 81 20.29 1.72 -8.36
N GLN A 82 20.62 0.44 -8.54
CA GLN A 82 20.04 -0.37 -9.61
C GLN A 82 18.54 -0.59 -9.36
N ALA A 83 18.16 -0.91 -8.12
CA ALA A 83 16.77 -1.07 -7.74
C ALA A 83 15.98 0.26 -7.83
N ASP A 84 16.60 1.37 -7.43
CA ASP A 84 16.00 2.71 -7.54
C ASP A 84 15.71 3.10 -9.00
N ALA A 85 16.61 2.73 -9.93
CA ALA A 85 16.41 2.94 -11.36
C ALA A 85 15.21 2.15 -11.92
N LEU A 86 14.84 1.02 -11.31
CA LEU A 86 13.68 0.22 -11.72
C LEU A 86 12.33 0.84 -11.31
N LEU A 87 12.32 1.84 -10.42
CA LEU A 87 11.08 2.53 -10.03
C LEU A 87 10.49 3.37 -11.15
N ARG A 88 11.28 3.72 -12.17
CA ARG A 88 10.87 4.59 -13.27
C ARG A 88 11.19 3.93 -14.60
N SER A 89 10.31 4.15 -15.57
CA SER A 89 10.57 3.82 -16.97
C SER A 89 10.84 5.10 -17.75
N GLU A 90 11.69 5.00 -18.77
CA GLU A 90 11.86 6.09 -19.72
C GLU A 90 10.57 6.27 -20.53
N TYR A 91 10.07 7.50 -20.59
CA TYR A 91 8.95 7.83 -21.48
C TYR A 91 9.37 7.66 -22.93
N ARG A 92 8.44 7.18 -23.76
CA ARG A 92 8.65 7.16 -25.22
C ARG A 92 8.77 8.60 -25.73
N GLN A 93 9.57 8.77 -26.78
CA GLN A 93 9.74 10.06 -27.43
C GLN A 93 8.37 10.70 -27.76
N GLY A 94 8.20 11.96 -27.39
CA GLY A 94 6.96 12.72 -27.57
C GLY A 94 5.96 12.65 -26.41
N TRP A 95 6.24 11.87 -25.36
CA TRP A 95 5.40 11.77 -24.15
C TRP A 95 6.12 12.33 -22.93
N SER A 96 5.41 13.13 -22.11
CA SER A 96 5.86 13.64 -20.81
C SER A 96 4.71 13.63 -19.81
N LEU A 97 5.03 13.54 -18.52
CA LEU A 97 4.08 13.55 -17.40
C LEU A 97 4.19 14.84 -16.58
#